data_AF-A0A4Y8ZNL6-F1
#
_entry.id   AF-A0A4Y8ZNL6-F1
#
_cell.length_a   1.000
_cell.length_b   1.000
_cell.length_c   1.000
_cell.angle_alpha   90.00
_cell.angle_beta   90.00
_cell.angle_gamma   90.00
#
_symmetry.space_group_name_H-M   'P 1'
#
loop_
_entity.id
_entity.type
_entity.pdbx_description
1 polymer ?
#
loop_
_entity_poly.entity_id
_entity_poly.type
_entity_poly.pdbx_seq_one_letter_code
_entity_poly.pdbx_strand_id
1 'polypeptide(L)' 'MDFNYLYHRQQVSLMRADAAACESSRAAHQGLARLYGSLIDRKRAGRTGGAAASERGSR' A
#
# COMPACT_ATOMS: atom_id res chain seq x y z
N MET A 1 10.62 0.01 -0.70
CA MET A 1 9.72 -0.92 -1.38
C MET A 1 9.16 -0.29 -2.64
N ASP A 2 9.23 -0.97 -3.78
CA ASP A 2 8.55 -0.56 -5.01
C ASP A 2 7.04 -0.91 -4.96
N PHE A 3 6.30 -0.55 -6.02
CA PHE A 3 4.88 -0.88 -6.11
C PHE A 3 4.63 -2.37 -6.26
N ASN A 4 5.47 -3.09 -7.02
CA ASN A 4 5.29 -4.52 -7.26
C ASN A 4 5.30 -5.29 -5.94
N TYR A 5 6.31 -5.03 -5.10
CA TYR A 5 6.41 -5.58 -3.76
C TYR A 5 5.17 -5.27 -2.91
N LEU A 6 4.73 -4.00 -2.88
CA LEU A 6 3.61 -3.59 -2.03
C LEU A 6 2.30 -4.25 -2.46
N TYR A 7 1.98 -4.27 -3.75
CA TYR A 7 0.79 -4.94 -4.26
C TYR A 7 0.85 -6.45 -4.04
N HIS A 8 1.99 -7.07 -4.31
CA HIS A 8 2.18 -8.51 -4.07
C HIS A 8 1.93 -8.86 -2.60
N ARG A 9 2.51 -8.10 -1.66
CA ARG A 9 2.31 -8.34 -0.23
C ARG A 9 0.89 -8.05 0.25
N GLN A 10 0.24 -7.04 -0.31
CA GLN A 10 -1.18 -6.76 -0.05
C GLN A 10 -2.05 -7.94 -0.50
N GLN A 11 -1.86 -8.43 -1.72
CA GLN A 11 -2.63 -9.54 -2.29
C GLN A 11 -2.42 -10.83 -1.48
N VAL A 12 -1.17 -11.19 -1.17
CA VAL A 12 -0.87 -12.35 -0.32
C VAL A 12 -1.55 -12.22 1.05
N SER A 13 -1.55 -11.03 1.64
CA SER A 13 -2.20 -10.82 2.94
C SER A 13 -3.73 -10.99 2.86
N LEU A 14 -4.36 -10.55 1.76
CA LEU A 14 -5.78 -10.79 1.51
C LEU A 14 -6.08 -12.28 1.32
N MET A 15 -5.30 -12.99 0.50
CA MET A 15 -5.46 -14.43 0.29
C MET A 15 -5.31 -15.22 1.60
N ARG A 16 -4.38 -14.82 2.47
CA ARG A 16 -4.19 -15.44 3.78
C ARG A 16 -5.34 -15.12 4.75
N ALA A 17 -5.92 -13.93 4.68
CA ALA A 17 -7.09 -13.61 5.47
C ALA A 17 -8.30 -14.46 5.06
N ASP A 18 -8.49 -14.66 3.76
CA ASP A 18 -9.54 -15.50 3.20
C ASP A 18 -9.38 -16.97 3.62
N ALA A 19 -8.15 -17.49 3.54
CA ALA A 19 -7.83 -18.87 3.95
C ALA A 19 -7.71 -19.08 5.47
N ALA A 20 -7.81 -18.03 6.30
CA ALA A 20 -7.59 -18.15 7.75
C ALA A 20 -8.76 -18.86 8.45
N ALA A 21 -8.43 -19.95 9.15
CA ALA A 21 -9.40 -20.76 9.90
C ALA A 21 -9.91 -20.06 11.17
N CYS A 22 -9.08 -19.24 11.83
CA CYS A 22 -9.47 -18.53 13.05
C CYS A 22 -9.60 -17.02 12.84
N GLU A 23 -10.49 -16.41 13.63
CA GLU A 23 -10.83 -14.99 13.53
C GLU A 23 -9.63 -14.08 13.81
N SER A 24 -8.80 -14.41 14.80
CA SER A 24 -7.61 -13.62 15.13
C SER A 24 -6.58 -13.62 13.99
N SER A 25 -6.36 -14.75 13.33
CA SER A 25 -5.48 -14.83 12.16
C SER A 25 -6.05 -14.06 10.97
N ARG A 26 -7.36 -14.17 10.72
CA ARG A 26 -8.05 -13.38 9.70
C ARG A 26 -7.88 -11.89 9.93
N ALA A 27 -8.14 -11.43 11.15
CA ALA A 27 -8.01 -10.02 11.54
C ALA A 27 -6.57 -9.52 11.37
N ALA A 28 -5.57 -10.31 11.77
CA ALA A 28 -4.16 -9.96 11.60
C ALA A 28 -3.79 -9.80 10.10
N HIS A 29 -4.21 -10.74 9.26
CA HIS A 29 -3.95 -10.69 7.82
C HIS A 29 -4.69 -9.52 7.12
N GLN A 30 -5.93 -9.23 7.52
CA GLN A 30 -6.65 -8.03 7.07
C GLN A 30 -5.94 -6.74 7.49
N GLY A 31 -5.41 -6.68 8.72
CA GLY A 31 -4.61 -5.56 9.21
C GLY A 31 -3.39 -5.31 8.35
N LEU A 32 -2.64 -6.37 8.01
CA LEU A 32 -1.49 -6.28 7.11
C LEU A 32 -1.89 -5.76 5.72
N ALA A 33 -2.98 -6.26 5.14
CA ALA A 33 -3.46 -5.81 3.85
C ALA A 33 -3.81 -4.30 3.85
N ARG A 34 -4.44 -3.81 4.93
CA ARG A 34 -4.76 -2.37 5.09
C ARG A 34 -3.49 -1.52 5.23
N LEU A 35 -2.48 -2.00 5.95
CA LEU A 35 -1.19 -1.31 6.08
C LEU A 35 -0.46 -1.20 4.73
N TYR A 36 -0.43 -2.29 3.95
CA TYR A 36 0.16 -2.25 2.61
C TYR A 36 -0.60 -1.29 1.67
N GLY A 37 -1.95 -1.27 1.71
CA GLY A 37 -2.76 -0.29 0.99
C GLY A 37 -2.39 1.16 1.36
N SER A 38 -2.25 1.44 2.66
CA SER A 38 -1.85 2.76 3.13
C SER A 38 -0.46 3.18 2.63
N LEU A 39 0.50 2.23 2.54
CA LEU A 39 1.82 2.49 1.98
C LEU A 39 1.78 2.78 0.47
N ILE A 40 0.90 2.07 -0.27
CA ILE A 40 0.67 2.32 -1.70
C ILE A 40 0.15 3.74 -1.91
N ASP A 41 -0.83 4.16 -1.13
CA ASP A 41 -1.43 5.49 -1.25
C ASP A 41 -0.44 6.59 -0.91
N ARG A 42 0.35 6.43 0.17
CA ARG A 42 1.46 7.36 0.49
C ARG A 42 2.48 7.45 -0.65
N LYS A 43 2.84 6.32 -1.25
CA LYS A 43 3.80 6.28 -2.37
C LYS A 43 3.23 6.92 -3.64
N ARG A 44 1.93 6.77 -3.89
CA ARG A 44 1.22 7.46 -4.98
C ARG A 44 1.23 8.98 -4.76
N ALA A 45 0.88 9.43 -3.55
CA ALA A 45 0.89 10.84 -3.17
C ALA A 45 2.29 11.47 -3.30
N GLY A 46 3.35 10.73 -2.94
CA GLY A 46 4.74 11.18 -3.14
C GLY A 46 5.15 11.33 -4.61
N ARG A 47 4.53 10.60 -5.54
CA ARG A 47 4.77 10.76 -6.99
C ARG A 47 4.05 11.97 -7.58
N THR A 48 2.84 12.27 -7.10
CA THR A 48 2.08 13.46 -7.54
C THR A 48 2.63 14.76 -6.96
N GLY A 49 3.19 14.73 -5.75
CA GLY A 49 3.84 15.90 -5.14
C GLY A 49 5.13 16.38 -5.83
N GLY A 50 5.82 15.50 -6.57
CA GLY A 50 7.07 15.84 -7.28
C GLY A 50 6.87 16.59 -8.61
N ALA A 51 5.71 16.47 -9.26
CA ALA A 51 5.45 17.12 -10.54
C ALA A 51 5.02 18.60 -10.39
N ALA A 52 4.37 18.98 -9.30
CA ALA A 52 3.82 20.34 -9.11
C ALA A 52 4.83 21.39 -8.60
N ALA A 53 6.06 20.97 -8.25
CA ALA A 53 7.09 21.87 -7.72
C ALA A 53 8.07 22.38 -8.79
N SER A 54 8.02 21.87 -10.03
CA SER A 54 8.99 22.19 -11.09
C SER A 54 8.62 23.40 -11.97
N GLU A 55 7.42 23.99 -11.83
CA GLU A 55 6.93 25.02 -12.77
C GLU A 55 6.89 26.45 -12.20
N ARG A 56 7.44 26.69 -11.00
CA ARG A 56 7.50 28.02 -10.39
C ARG A 56 8.95 28.41 -10.08
N GLY A 57 9.66 28.94 -11.07
CA GLY A 57 11.01 29.44 -10.83
C GLY A 57 11.78 29.86 -12.07
N SER A 58 11.18 30.71 -12.91
CA SER A 58 11.91 31.55 -13.88
C SER A 58 10.97 32.62 -14.39
N ARG A 59 10.96 33.78 -13.71
CA ARG A 59 10.57 35.09 -14.25
C ARG A 59 10.97 36.17 -13.25
#